data_AF-A0A7X8LHG0-F1
#
_entry.id   AF-A0A7X8LHG0-F1
#
_cell.length_a   1.000
_cell.length_b   1.000
_cell.length_c   1.000
_cell.angle_alpha   90.00
_cell.angle_beta   90.00
_cell.angle_gamma   90.00
#
_symmetry.space_group_name_H-M   'P 1'
#
loop_
_entity.id
_entity.type
_entity.pdbx_description
1 polymer ?
#
loop_
_entity_poly.entity_id
_entity_poly.type
_entity_poly.pdbx_seq_one_letter_code
_entity_poly.pdbx_strand_id
1 'polypeptide(L)' 'TLTPPEWELFDLDKDPCELNNCYHNPAYATVVQELKAELTRLQTEVGDTPVSPKSY' A
#
# COMPACT_ATOMS: atom_id res chain seq x y z
N THR A 1 18.19 8.95 8.88
CA THR A 1 16.86 9.21 9.47
C THR A 1 15.94 8.08 9.08
N LEU A 2 14.96 7.73 9.93
CA LEU A 2 13.95 6.74 9.58
C LEU A 2 12.96 7.39 8.62
N THR A 3 13.14 7.17 7.32
CA THR A 3 12.13 7.56 6.33
C THR A 3 10.98 6.55 6.42
N PRO A 4 9.74 6.99 6.71
CA PRO A 4 8.59 6.10 6.71
C PRO A 4 8.38 5.51 5.31
N PRO A 5 7.81 4.31 5.18
CA PRO A 5 7.45 3.77 3.88
C PRO A 5 6.42 4.67 3.22
N GLU A 6 6.58 4.89 1.91
CA GLU A 6 5.60 5.57 1.08
C GLU A 6 4.61 4.55 0.48
N TRP A 7 3.38 5.01 0.25
CA TRP A 7 2.31 4.20 -0.33
C TRP A 7 1.78 4.83 -1.61
N GLU A 8 1.44 3.99 -2.57
CA GLU A 8 0.78 4.36 -3.80
C GLU A 8 -0.49 3.53 -3.99
N LEU A 9 -1.49 4.12 -4.63
CA LEU A 9 -2.72 3.47 -5.03
C LEU A 9 -3.11 4.00 -6.42
N PHE A 10 -3.49 3.09 -7.31
CA PHE A 10 -3.92 3.43 -8.66
C PHE A 10 -5.30 2.82 -8.95
N ASP A 11 -6.15 3.60 -9.60
CA ASP A 11 -7.45 3.16 -10.10
C ASP A 11 -7.26 2.71 -11.55
N LEU A 12 -7.09 1.40 -11.78
CA LEU A 12 -6.76 0.90 -13.12
C LEU A 12 -7.88 1.07 -14.15
N ASP A 13 -9.14 1.26 -13.71
CA ASP A 13 -10.25 1.54 -14.63
C ASP A 13 -10.17 2.97 -15.16
N LYS A 14 -9.70 3.93 -14.34
CA LYS A 14 -9.57 5.35 -14.70
C LYS A 14 -8.16 5.76 -15.14
N ASP A 15 -7.15 5.03 -14.67
CA ASP A 15 -5.72 5.32 -14.81
C ASP A 15 -4.95 4.02 -15.13
N PRO A 16 -5.17 3.43 -16.31
CA PRO A 16 -4.56 2.14 -16.69
C PRO A 16 -3.04 2.21 -16.88
N CYS A 17 -2.46 3.42 -16.89
CA CYS A 17 -1.02 3.64 -16.97
C CYS A 17 -0.39 3.99 -15.61
N GLU A 18 -1.17 3.97 -14.52
CA GLU A 18 -0.68 4.17 -13.15
C GLU A 18 0.10 5.48 -12.97
N LEU A 19 -0.37 6.57 -13.59
CA LEU A 19 0.33 7.85 -13.58
C LEU A 19 -0.12 8.76 -12.42
N ASN A 20 -1.25 8.44 -11.79
CA ASN A 20 -1.91 9.29 -10.82
C ASN A 20 -2.10 8.56 -9.48
N ASN A 21 -1.12 8.69 -8.58
CA ASN A 21 -1.22 8.14 -7.23
C ASN A 21 -2.40 8.78 -6.48
N CYS A 22 -3.45 7.98 -6.22
CA CYS A 22 -4.67 8.40 -5.54
C CYS A 22 -4.71 8.02 -4.06
N TYR A 23 -3.61 7.52 -3.48
CA TYR A 23 -3.57 7.01 -2.10
C TYR A 23 -4.07 8.01 -1.05
N HIS A 24 -3.75 9.31 -1.21
CA HIS A 24 -4.19 10.37 -0.29
C HIS A 24 -5.56 10.97 -0.63
N ASN A 25 -6.23 10.50 -1.69
CA ASN A 25 -7.55 10.99 -2.05
C ASN A 25 -8.61 10.40 -1.09
N PRO A 26 -9.38 11.23 -0.37
CA PRO A 26 -10.36 10.75 0.61
C PRO A 26 -11.45 9.86 -0.01
N ALA A 27 -11.72 9.98 -1.31
CA ALA A 27 -12.68 9.11 -2.01
C ALA A 27 -12.25 7.63 -2.03
N TYR A 28 -10.95 7.34 -1.86
CA TYR A 28 -10.39 5.99 -1.86
C TYR A 28 -10.03 5.49 -0.45
N ALA A 29 -10.38 6.22 0.62
CA ALA A 29 -9.97 5.88 2.00
C ALA A 29 -10.42 4.48 2.44
N THR A 30 -11.65 4.08 2.11
CA THR A 30 -12.16 2.73 2.41
C THR A 30 -11.40 1.66 1.62
N VAL A 31 -11.11 1.90 0.34
CA VAL A 31 -10.33 0.99 -0.50
C VAL A 31 -8.92 0.80 0.04
N VAL A 32 -8.27 1.87 0.50
CA VAL A 32 -6.95 1.80 1.16
C VAL A 32 -7.00 0.91 2.40
N GLN A 33 -8.04 1.04 3.24
CA GLN A 33 -8.20 0.23 4.44
C GLN A 33 -8.36 -1.26 4.08
N GLU A 34 -9.23 -1.57 3.11
CA GLU A 34 -9.50 -2.94 2.66
C GLU A 34 -8.25 -3.59 2.05
N LEU A 35 -7.55 -2.90 1.15
CA LEU A 35 -6.35 -3.43 0.50
C LEU A 35 -5.19 -3.63 1.48
N LYS A 36 -5.03 -2.77 2.49
CA LYS A 36 -4.02 -2.97 3.55
C LYS A 36 -4.34 -4.18 4.43
N ALA A 37 -5.62 -4.38 4.74
CA ALA A 37 -6.05 -5.56 5.48
C ALA A 37 -5.79 -6.83 4.68
N GLU A 38 -6.11 -6.82 3.39
CA GLU A 38 -5.88 -7.96 2.50
C GLU A 38 -4.40 -8.25 2.28
N LEU A 39 -3.57 -7.22 2.08
CA LEU A 39 -2.13 -7.36 2.01
C LEU A 39 -1.58 -8.01 3.29
N THR A 40 -1.99 -7.54 4.47
CA THR A 40 -1.58 -8.12 5.75
C THR A 40 -1.98 -9.60 5.86
N ARG A 41 -3.20 -9.95 5.41
CA ARG A 41 -3.70 -11.32 5.40
C ARG A 41 -2.84 -12.22 4.52
N LEU A 42 -2.54 -11.78 3.29
CA LEU A 42 -1.74 -12.51 2.31
C LEU A 42 -0.29 -12.69 2.77
N GLN A 43 0.33 -11.64 3.31
CA GLN A 43 1.69 -11.73 3.87
C GLN A 43 1.74 -12.75 5.01
N THR A 44 0.74 -12.73 5.90
CA THR A 44 0.63 -13.72 6.98
C THR A 44 0.47 -15.14 6.45
N GLU A 45 -0.35 -15.33 5.41
CA GLU A 45 -0.63 -16.64 4.80
C GLU A 45 0.64 -17.31 4.25
N VAL A 46 1.56 -16.54 3.68
CA VAL A 46 2.81 -17.06 3.11
C VAL A 46 4.02 -16.95 4.06
N GLY A 47 3.81 -16.46 5.28
CA GLY A 47 4.89 -16.24 6.26
C GLY A 47 5.84 -15.09 5.91
N ASP A 48 5.40 -14.13 5.08
CA ASP A 48 6.14 -12.90 4.80
C ASP A 48 6.03 -11.93 6.00
N THR A 49 7.14 -11.76 6.71
CA THR A 49 7.21 -10.85 7.87
C THR A 49 7.77 -9.50 7.45
N PRO A 50 7.19 -8.37 7.93
CA PRO A 50 7.70 -7.04 7.62
C PRO A 50 9.20 -6.91 7.90
N VAL A 51 9.95 -6.41 6.91
CA VAL A 51 11.36 -6.11 7.07
C VAL A 51 11.49 -4.97 8.07
N SER A 52 12.14 -5.22 9.21
CA SER A 52 12.49 -4.15 10.14
C SER A 52 13.44 -3.18 9.43
N PRO A 53 13.25 -1.85 9.52
CA PRO A 53 14.22 -0.89 9.00
C PRO A 53 15.51 -0.99 9.82
N LYS A 54 16.41 -1.91 9.45
CA LYS A 54 17.72 -2.03 10.11
C LYS A 54 18.70 -1.06 9.49
N SER A 55 19.05 -0.08 10.33
CA SER A 55 20.36 0.55 10.51
C SER A 55 21.46 0.00 9.59
N TYR A 56 21.77 0.77 8.54
CA TYR A 56 23.13 0.86 8.01
C TYR A 56 24.00 1.67 8.97
#